data_AF-A0A7C8HJ75-F1
#
_entry.id   AF-A0A7C8HJ75-F1
#
_cell.length_a   1.000
_cell.length_b   1.000
_cell.length_c   1.000
_cell.angle_alpha   90.00
_cell.angle_beta   90.00
_cell.angle_gamma   90.00
#
_symmetry.space_group_name_H-M   'P 1'
#
loop_
_entity.id
_entity.type
_entity.pdbx_description
1 polymer ?
#
loop_
_entity_poly.entity_id
_entity_poly.type
_entity_poly.pdbx_seq_one_letter_code
_entity_poly.pdbx_strand_id
1 'polypeptide(L)'
;MQFDAIEGLGFVAGLFGTFAAAPQGLKILHTRSARDISLATYLLALVGAALWGAYGFLADSPAIMFWNAVSALLSASIIALKIRHSGPDPEAGPGGI
;
A
#
# COMPACT_ATOMS: atom_id res chain seq x y z
N MET A 1 17.88 -13.51 13.04
CA MET A 1 16.88 -13.93 12.04
C MET A 1 17.09 -15.38 11.65
N GLN A 2 16.25 -16.28 12.17
CA GLN A 2 16.21 -17.70 11.79
C GLN A 2 15.02 -17.95 10.85
N PHE A 3 15.20 -18.75 9.81
CA PHE A 3 14.12 -19.12 8.88
C PHE A 3 13.57 -20.49 9.26
N ASP A 4 12.33 -20.51 9.74
CA ASP A 4 11.61 -21.73 10.11
C ASP A 4 10.30 -21.89 9.32
N ALA A 5 9.48 -22.87 9.68
CA ALA A 5 8.20 -23.10 9.02
C ALA A 5 7.20 -21.94 9.21
N ILE A 6 7.30 -21.20 10.32
CA ILE A 6 6.45 -20.04 10.60
C ILE A 6 6.83 -18.89 9.66
N GLU A 7 8.13 -18.61 9.52
CA GLU A 7 8.63 -17.63 8.55
C GLU A 7 8.28 -18.03 7.11
N GLY A 8 8.45 -19.31 6.75
CA GLY A 8 8.02 -19.82 5.44
C GLY A 8 6.55 -19.57 5.16
N LEU A 9 5.67 -19.84 6.12
CA LEU A 9 4.25 -19.51 6.02
C LEU A 9 4.02 -17.99 5.94
N GLY A 10 4.76 -17.19 6.70
CA GLY A 10 4.72 -15.73 6.65
C GLY A 10 5.09 -15.19 5.26
N PHE A 11 6.07 -15.79 4.60
CA PHE A 11 6.43 -15.43 3.23
C PHE A 11 5.29 -15.73 2.24
N VAL A 12 4.67 -16.90 2.33
CA VAL A 12 3.54 -17.27 1.47
C VAL A 12 2.32 -16.40 1.77
N ALA A 13 1.98 -16.17 3.03
CA ALA A 13 0.85 -15.35 3.43
C ALA A 13 1.01 -13.89 2.96
N GLY A 14 2.22 -13.33 3.13
CA GLY A 14 2.51 -11.96 2.71
C GLY A 14 2.47 -11.77 1.19
N LEU A 15 2.75 -12.81 0.40
CA LEU A 15 2.54 -12.78 -1.06
C LEU A 15 1.08 -12.48 -1.40
N PHE A 16 0.14 -13.26 -0.84
CA PHE A 16 -1.28 -13.04 -1.12
C PHE A 16 -1.78 -11.71 -0.57
N GLY A 17 -1.37 -11.33 0.65
CA GLY A 17 -1.78 -10.08 1.28
C GLY A 17 -1.28 -8.84 0.52
N THR A 18 -0.01 -8.81 0.14
CA THR A 18 0.62 -7.66 -0.50
C THR A 18 0.15 -7.49 -1.94
N PHE A 19 0.08 -8.59 -2.70
CA PHE A 19 -0.34 -8.53 -4.11
C PHE A 19 -1.85 -8.32 -4.29
N ALA A 20 -2.68 -8.52 -3.27
CA ALA A 20 -4.10 -8.15 -3.34
C ALA A 20 -4.31 -6.65 -3.63
N ALA A 21 -3.37 -5.78 -3.24
CA ALA A 21 -3.43 -4.34 -3.51
C ALA A 21 -2.88 -3.93 -4.90
N ALA A 22 -2.11 -4.81 -5.57
CA ALA A 22 -1.47 -4.50 -6.84
C ALA A 22 -2.46 -4.24 -8.01
N PRO A 23 -3.59 -4.97 -8.15
CA PRO A 23 -4.59 -4.70 -9.19
C PRO A 23 -5.12 -3.27 -9.16
N GLN A 24 -5.22 -2.65 -7.99
CA GLN A 24 -5.72 -1.27 -7.88
C GLN A 24 -4.73 -0.26 -8.47
N GLY A 25 -3.42 -0.45 -8.26
CA GLY A 25 -2.38 0.36 -8.89
C GLY A 25 -2.38 0.21 -10.42
N LEU A 26 -2.51 -1.02 -10.92
CA LEU A 26 -2.62 -1.32 -12.36
C LEU A 26 -3.87 -0.69 -12.97
N LYS A 27 -5.00 -0.72 -12.26
CA LYS A 27 -6.24 -0.06 -12.70
C LYS A 27 -6.04 1.43 -12.89
N ILE A 28 -5.37 2.13 -11.96
CA ILE A 28 -5.09 3.57 -12.10
C ILE A 28 -4.22 3.85 -13.33
N LEU A 29 -3.18 3.04 -13.56
CA LEU A 29 -2.30 3.20 -14.71
C LEU A 29 -3.06 3.02 -16.04
N HIS A 30 -4.01 2.08 -16.07
CA HIS A 30 -4.81 1.79 -17.25
C HIS A 30 -5.89 2.85 -17.50
N THR A 31 -6.66 3.23 -16.48
CA THR A 31 -7.76 4.19 -16.61
C THR A 31 -7.30 5.64 -16.60
N ARG A 32 -6.06 5.90 -16.15
CA ARG A 32 -5.52 7.23 -15.85
C ARG A 32 -6.42 8.07 -14.94
N SER A 33 -7.22 7.42 -14.10
CA SER A 33 -8.11 8.07 -13.15
C SER A 33 -7.95 7.44 -11.77
N ALA A 34 -7.74 8.28 -10.78
CA ALA A 34 -7.66 7.88 -9.38
C ALA A 34 -8.71 8.61 -8.51
N ARG A 35 -9.74 9.22 -9.10
CA ARG A 35 -10.73 10.05 -8.38
C ARG A 35 -11.42 9.30 -7.25
N ASP A 36 -11.92 8.10 -7.51
CA ASP A 36 -12.69 7.31 -6.55
C ASP A 36 -11.82 6.61 -5.48
N ILE A 37 -10.51 6.87 -5.50
CA ILE A 37 -9.56 6.22 -4.59
C ILE A 37 -9.34 7.11 -3.38
N SER A 38 -9.60 6.58 -2.19
CA SER A 38 -9.33 7.26 -0.94
C SER A 38 -7.82 7.42 -0.72
N LEU A 39 -7.34 8.66 -0.66
CA LEU A 39 -5.95 8.97 -0.31
C LEU A 39 -5.64 8.53 1.13
N ALA A 40 -6.60 8.70 2.05
CA ALA A 40 -6.45 8.35 3.45
C ALA A 40 -6.16 6.86 3.65
N THR A 41 -6.81 5.99 2.88
CA THR A 41 -6.58 4.53 2.95
C THR A 41 -5.11 4.18 2.71
N TYR A 42 -4.50 4.78 1.68
CA TYR A 42 -3.11 4.46 1.34
C TYR A 42 -2.09 5.16 2.24
N LEU A 43 -2.42 6.32 2.80
CA LEU A 43 -1.59 6.95 3.84
C LEU A 43 -1.56 6.11 5.12
N LEU A 44 -2.72 5.64 5.57
CA LEU A 44 -2.81 4.73 6.72
C LEU A 44 -2.08 3.41 6.45
N ALA A 45 -2.22 2.86 5.24
CA ALA A 45 -1.49 1.66 4.83
C ALA A 45 0.03 1.89 4.84
N LEU A 46 0.51 3.02 4.35
CA LEU A 46 1.93 3.37 4.34
C LEU A 46 2.50 3.50 5.75
N VAL A 47 1.81 4.23 6.64
CA VAL A 47 2.23 4.38 8.04
C VAL A 47 2.17 3.04 8.77
N GLY A 48 1.08 2.28 8.58
CA GLY A 48 0.93 0.95 9.15
C GLY A 48 2.04 -0.01 8.70
N ALA A 49 2.38 -0.01 7.41
CA ALA A 49 3.47 -0.82 6.88
C ALA A 49 4.84 -0.40 7.47
N ALA A 50 5.11 0.89 7.62
CA ALA A 50 6.33 1.35 8.27
C ALA A 50 6.42 0.87 9.73
N LEU A 51 5.31 0.97 10.48
CA LEU A 51 5.23 0.48 11.86
C LEU A 51 5.39 -1.05 11.95
N TRP A 52 4.74 -1.80 11.07
CA TRP A 52 4.88 -3.25 11.00
C TRP A 52 6.27 -3.69 10.57
N GLY A 53 6.93 -2.95 9.67
CA GLY A 53 8.33 -3.20 9.30
C GLY A 53 9.27 -3.00 10.49
N ALA A 54 9.09 -1.92 11.25
CA ALA A 54 9.82 -1.69 12.49
C ALA A 54 9.53 -2.77 13.53
N TYR A 55 8.27 -3.17 13.69
CA TYR A 55 7.89 -4.30 14.54
C TYR A 55 8.56 -5.61 14.10
N GLY A 56 8.56 -5.92 12.80
CA GLY A 56 9.20 -7.12 12.26
C GLY A 56 10.71 -7.16 12.55
N PHE A 57 11.37 -6.01 12.49
CA PHE A 57 12.78 -5.89 12.89
C PHE A 57 12.98 -6.19 14.38
N LEU A 58 12.14 -5.63 15.25
CA LEU A 58 12.18 -5.88 16.70
C LEU A 58 11.79 -7.33 17.05
N ALA A 59 10.94 -7.95 16.24
CA ALA A 59 10.48 -9.33 16.40
C ALA A 59 11.38 -10.37 15.71
N ASP A 60 12.50 -9.95 15.11
CA ASP A 60 13.44 -10.81 14.37
C ASP A 60 12.77 -11.64 13.25
N SER A 61 11.74 -11.08 12.60
CA SER A 61 10.92 -11.73 11.55
C SER A 61 11.20 -11.15 10.14
N PRO A 62 12.04 -11.82 9.33
CA PRO A 62 12.30 -11.44 7.94
C PRO A 62 11.04 -11.31 7.08
N ALA A 63 10.06 -12.21 7.23
CA ALA A 63 8.84 -12.20 6.44
C ALA A 63 8.04 -10.92 6.66
N ILE A 64 7.85 -10.52 7.93
CA ILE A 64 7.12 -9.29 8.27
C ILE A 64 7.87 -8.07 7.73
N MET A 65 9.19 -8.01 7.93
CA MET A 65 10.00 -6.89 7.42
C MET A 65 9.90 -6.74 5.90
N PHE A 66 10.12 -7.85 5.19
CA PHE A 66 10.14 -7.86 3.73
C PHE A 66 8.79 -7.43 3.15
N TRP A 67 7.69 -8.05 3.57
CA TRP A 67 6.38 -7.76 3.00
C TRP A 67 5.86 -6.38 3.34
N ASN A 68 6.19 -5.85 4.52
CA ASN A 68 5.81 -4.49 4.87
C ASN A 68 6.65 -3.44 4.11
N ALA A 69 7.92 -3.73 3.79
CA ALA A 69 8.68 -2.89 2.88
C ALA A 69 8.05 -2.84 1.48
N VAL A 70 7.64 -4.00 0.94
CA VAL A 70 6.94 -4.07 -0.37
C VAL A 70 5.59 -3.35 -0.31
N SER A 71 4.82 -3.54 0.77
CA SER A 71 3.51 -2.88 0.97
C SER A 71 3.63 -1.36 1.08
N ALA A 72 4.68 -0.87 1.74
CA ALA A 72 5.00 0.56 1.80
C ALA A 72 5.30 1.12 0.40
N LEU A 73 6.11 0.43 -0.41
CA LEU A 73 6.42 0.84 -1.78
C LEU A 73 5.17 0.86 -2.68
N LEU A 74 4.30 -0.15 -2.59
CA LEU A 74 3.04 -0.18 -3.33
C LEU A 74 2.11 0.96 -2.91
N SER A 75 1.97 1.18 -1.60
CA SER A 75 1.13 2.26 -1.07
C SER A 75 1.64 3.64 -1.50
N ALA A 76 2.96 3.88 -1.41
CA ALA A 76 3.59 5.09 -1.88
C ALA A 76 3.40 5.30 -3.39
N SER A 77 3.50 4.24 -4.19
CA SER A 77 3.26 4.29 -5.63
C SER A 77 1.80 4.66 -5.94
N ILE A 78 0.83 4.10 -5.21
CA ILE A 78 -0.59 4.42 -5.39
C ILE A 78 -0.88 5.86 -4.95
N ILE A 79 -0.28 6.34 -3.86
CA ILE A 79 -0.37 7.75 -3.44
C ILE A 79 0.17 8.66 -4.55
N ALA A 80 1.34 8.36 -5.11
CA ALA A 80 1.92 9.15 -6.19
C ALA A 80 1.01 9.16 -7.44
N LEU A 81 0.43 8.00 -7.79
CA LEU A 81 -0.53 7.91 -8.89
C LEU A 81 -1.83 8.67 -8.60
N LYS A 82 -2.34 8.61 -7.37
CA LYS A 82 -3.50 9.39 -6.92
C LYS A 82 -3.24 10.87 -7.11
N ILE A 83 -2.13 11.39 -6.60
CA ILE A 83 -1.80 12.83 -6.71
C ILE A 83 -1.68 13.24 -8.19
N ARG A 84 -1.06 12.42 -9.04
CA ARG A 84 -0.90 12.71 -10.47
C ARG A 84 -2.19 12.65 -11.30
N HIS A 85 -3.14 11.79 -10.92
CA HIS A 85 -4.37 11.52 -11.68
C HIS A 85 -5.64 11.96 -10.94
N SER A 86 -5.50 12.86 -9.95
CA SER A 86 -6.62 13.59 -9.36
C SER A 86 -6.89 14.82 -10.23
N GLY A 87 -7.78 14.69 -11.20
CA GLY A 87 -8.36 15.86 -11.87
C GLY A 87 -9.29 16.62 -10.92
N PRO A 88 -9.61 17.90 -11.20
CA PRO A 88 -10.58 18.66 -10.41
C PRO A 88 -11.91 17.89 -10.33
N ASP A 89 -12.52 17.92 -9.15
CA ASP A 89 -13.83 17.32 -8.91
C ASP A 89 -14.89 18.10 -9.72
N PRO A 90 -15.59 17.49 -10.71
CA PRO A 90 -16.63 18.17 -11.46
C PRO A 90 -17.81 18.61 -10.58
N GLU A 91 -17.97 17.99 -9.41
CA GLU A 91 -19.02 18.30 -8.44
C GLU A 91 -18.60 19.38 -7.44
N ALA A 92 -17.31 19.72 -7.37
CA ALA A 92 -16.85 20.94 -6.71
C ALA A 92 -17.22 22.15 -7.59
N GLY A 93 -18.51 22.48 -7.60
CA GLY A 93 -19.00 23.74 -8.11
C GLY A 93 -18.31 24.93 -7.41
N PRO A 94 -18.39 26.16 -7.95
CA PRO A 94 -17.63 27.33 -7.48
C PRO A 94 -17.99 27.87 -6.07
N GLY A 95 -18.50 27.03 -5.16
CA GLY A 95 -18.97 27.43 -3.83
C GLY A 95 -18.86 26.35 -2.74
N GLY A 96 -17.87 25.46 -2.81
CA GLY A 96 -17.50 24.64 -1.65
C GLY A 96 -16.82 25.52 -0.60
N ILE A 97 -17.57 25.87 0.45
CA ILE A 97 -17.14 26.69 1.61
C ILE A 97 -15.89 26.11 2.26
#